data_AF-A0A5C6Y2Y1-F1
#
_entry.id   AF-A0A5C6Y2Y1-F1
#
_cell.length_a   1.000
_cell.length_b   1.000
_cell.length_c   1.000
_cell.angle_alpha   90.00
_cell.angle_beta   90.00
_cell.angle_gamma   90.00
#
_symmetry.space_group_name_H-M   'P 1'
#
loop_
_entity.id
_entity.type
_entity.pdbx_description
1 polymer ?
#
loop_
_entity_poly.entity_id
_entity_poly.type
_entity_poly.pdbx_seq_one_letter_code
_entity_poly.pdbx_strand_id
1 'polypeptide(L)'
;MVDLFRGYILRPQTEFYEQLHEIEHLTIHLAKISNIKTVKHSLKRLKSGHLAYLTKRIDSLKNNKLHLADMCQLSERQTEHKYKGSHEQIAKKKLKHFQRILVLIS
;
A
#
# COMPACT_ATOMS: atom_id res chain seq x y z
N MET A 1 13.56 4.86 -13.65
CA MET A 1 13.99 3.46 -13.50
C MET A 1 12.94 2.75 -12.65
N VAL A 2 12.27 1.66 -13.00
CA VAL A 2 12.21 0.79 -14.19
C VAL A 2 10.84 0.07 -14.08
N ASP A 3 10.09 0.02 -15.18
CA ASP A 3 8.74 -0.53 -15.31
C ASP A 3 8.76 -2.07 -15.44
N LEU A 4 9.39 -2.81 -14.51
CA LEU A 4 9.73 -4.24 -14.73
C LEU A 4 9.05 -5.25 -13.81
N PHE A 5 7.92 -4.91 -13.19
CA PHE A 5 6.94 -5.92 -12.75
C PHE A 5 5.54 -5.31 -12.79
N ARG A 6 4.86 -5.36 -13.95
CA ARG A 6 3.49 -4.82 -14.15
C ARG A 6 2.44 -5.25 -13.11
N GLY A 7 2.74 -6.23 -12.26
CA GLY A 7 1.87 -6.73 -11.20
C GLY A 7 2.39 -6.58 -9.76
N TYR A 8 3.59 -6.05 -9.53
CA TYR A 8 4.15 -5.92 -8.17
C TYR A 8 4.80 -4.55 -7.94
N ILE A 9 4.78 -4.10 -6.68
CA ILE A 9 5.53 -2.95 -6.19
C ILE A 9 6.66 -3.50 -5.33
N LEU A 10 7.90 -3.19 -5.71
CA LEU A 10 9.11 -3.52 -4.97
C LEU A 10 9.49 -2.34 -4.09
N ARG A 11 9.67 -2.58 -2.78
CA ARG A 11 10.23 -1.62 -1.83
C ARG A 11 11.62 -2.11 -1.39
N PRO A 12 12.69 -1.38 -1.75
CA PRO A 12 14.05 -1.73 -1.34
C PRO A 12 14.29 -1.37 0.14
N GLN A 13 15.29 -1.99 0.76
CA GLN A 13 15.74 -1.67 2.11
C GLN A 13 16.06 -0.17 2.26
N THR A 14 15.68 0.41 3.40
CA THR A 14 16.04 1.78 3.79
C THR A 14 17.24 1.75 4.74
N GLU A 15 18.09 2.77 4.68
CA GLU A 15 19.28 2.89 5.54
C GLU A 15 18.92 3.29 6.97
N PHE A 16 17.83 4.05 7.15
CA PHE A 16 17.47 4.64 8.45
C PHE A 16 16.75 3.68 9.40
N TYR A 17 16.11 2.63 8.86
CA TYR A 17 15.26 1.72 9.63
C TYR A 17 15.47 0.27 9.17
N GLU A 18 16.45 -0.40 9.77
CA GLU A 18 16.87 -1.74 9.35
C GLU A 18 15.77 -2.79 9.38
N GLN A 19 14.82 -2.68 10.32
CA GLN A 19 13.76 -3.68 10.53
C GLN A 19 12.42 -3.30 9.88
N LEU A 20 12.38 -2.22 9.09
CA LEU A 20 11.13 -1.68 8.55
C LEU A 20 10.34 -2.71 7.74
N HIS A 21 11.02 -3.47 6.88
CA HIS A 21 10.36 -4.42 6.00
C HIS A 21 9.90 -5.69 6.72
N GLU A 22 10.65 -6.12 7.74
CA GLU A 22 10.27 -7.21 8.64
C GLU A 22 9.02 -6.85 9.44
N ILE A 23 8.98 -5.64 10.02
CA ILE A 23 7.82 -5.12 10.75
C ILE A 23 6.62 -5.00 9.82
N GLU A 24 6.79 -4.46 8.61
CA GLU A 24 5.70 -4.37 7.64
C GLU A 24 5.17 -5.77 7.29
N HIS A 25 6.06 -6.72 6.97
CA HIS A 25 5.67 -8.09 6.67
C HIS A 25 4.91 -8.76 7.84
N LEU A 26 5.41 -8.65 9.06
CA LEU A 26 4.77 -9.19 10.26
C LEU A 26 3.37 -8.58 10.47
N THR A 27 3.25 -7.26 10.34
CA THR A 27 1.99 -6.53 10.55
C THR A 27 0.91 -6.97 9.56
N ILE A 28 1.28 -7.20 8.29
CA ILE A 28 0.31 -7.71 7.30
C ILE A 28 -0.09 -9.17 7.58
N HIS A 29 0.80 -10.01 8.10
CA HIS A 29 0.42 -11.36 8.57
C HIS A 29 -0.55 -11.30 9.74
N LEU A 30 -0.30 -10.43 10.73
CA LEU A 30 -1.21 -10.22 11.86
C LEU A 30 -2.57 -9.72 11.39
N ALA A 31 -2.62 -8.75 10.48
CA ALA A 31 -3.86 -8.26 9.90
C ALA A 31 -4.65 -9.38 9.20
N LYS A 32 -3.96 -10.28 8.49
CA LYS A 32 -4.59 -11.44 7.84
C LYS A 32 -5.18 -12.42 8.87
N ILE A 33 -4.48 -12.69 9.97
CA ILE A 33 -4.97 -13.53 11.08
C ILE A 33 -6.20 -12.90 11.72
N SER A 34 -6.23 -11.57 11.81
CA SER A 34 -7.37 -10.78 12.30
C SER A 34 -8.50 -10.59 11.28
N ASN A 35 -8.53 -11.36 10.18
CA ASN A 35 -9.55 -11.29 9.13
C ASN A 35 -9.65 -9.93 8.39
N ILE A 36 -8.62 -9.10 8.46
CA ILE A 36 -8.53 -7.88 7.65
C ILE A 36 -8.06 -8.27 6.25
N LYS A 37 -8.74 -7.74 5.22
CA LYS A 37 -8.36 -7.99 3.82
C LYS A 37 -7.00 -7.35 3.53
N THR A 38 -6.03 -8.19 3.18
CA THR A 38 -4.67 -7.76 2.84
C THR A 38 -4.30 -8.13 1.41
N VAL A 39 -3.34 -7.40 0.84
CA VAL A 39 -2.78 -7.74 -0.47
C VAL A 39 -1.83 -8.92 -0.37
N LYS A 40 -1.66 -9.67 -1.46
CA LYS A 40 -0.58 -10.66 -1.54
C LYS A 40 0.75 -9.93 -1.44
N HIS A 41 1.61 -10.38 -0.56
CA HIS A 41 2.89 -9.76 -0.27
C HIS A 41 3.94 -10.82 0.05
N SER A 42 5.22 -10.45 0.00
CA SER A 42 6.35 -11.30 0.38
C SER A 42 7.54 -10.44 0.76
N LEU A 43 8.28 -10.89 1.77
CA LEU A 43 9.64 -10.41 2.05
C LEU A 43 10.64 -11.35 1.38
N LYS A 44 11.58 -10.83 0.59
CA LYS A 44 12.59 -11.63 -0.13
C LYS A 44 13.98 -11.07 0.11
N ARG A 45 14.96 -11.97 0.23
CA ARG A 45 16.39 -11.60 0.23
C ARG A 45 16.90 -11.51 -1.20
N LEU A 46 17.47 -10.37 -1.55
CA LEU A 46 18.07 -10.11 -2.85
C LEU A 46 19.46 -10.75 -2.93
N LYS A 47 20.00 -10.88 -4.15
CA LYS A 47 21.38 -11.35 -4.38
C LYS A 47 22.44 -10.49 -3.67
N SER A 48 22.13 -9.20 -3.45
CA SER A 48 22.97 -8.27 -2.69
C SER A 48 22.97 -8.52 -1.18
N GLY A 49 22.25 -9.52 -0.68
CA GLY A 49 22.09 -9.80 0.74
C GLY A 49 21.01 -8.96 1.43
N HIS A 50 20.57 -7.85 0.83
CA HIS A 50 19.54 -6.98 1.39
C HIS A 50 18.15 -7.60 1.29
N LEU A 51 17.26 -7.23 2.22
CA LEU A 51 15.85 -7.57 2.12
C LEU A 51 15.12 -6.59 1.21
N ALA A 52 14.08 -7.08 0.55
CA ALA A 52 13.15 -6.27 -0.21
C ALA A 52 11.73 -6.79 -0.01
N TYR A 53 10.80 -5.84 0.12
CA TYR A 53 9.40 -6.14 0.31
C TYR A 53 8.65 -6.00 -1.00
N LEU A 54 7.91 -7.04 -1.37
CA LEU A 54 7.10 -7.09 -2.58
C LEU A 54 5.62 -7.13 -2.22
N THR A 55 4.85 -6.25 -2.85
CA THR A 55 3.38 -6.25 -2.75
C THR A 55 2.76 -6.41 -4.13
N LYS A 56 1.73 -7.24 -4.25
CA LYS A 56 0.99 -7.41 -5.50
C LYS A 56 0.08 -6.21 -5.72
N ARG A 57 0.20 -5.60 -6.89
CA ARG A 57 -0.68 -4.53 -7.37
C ARG A 57 -2.12 -5.04 -7.46
N ILE A 58 -3.05 -4.30 -6.89
CA ILE A 58 -4.50 -4.59 -6.96
C ILE A 58 -5.21 -3.72 -8.00
N ASP A 59 -4.52 -2.73 -8.57
CA ASP A 59 -4.98 -1.89 -9.67
C ASP A 59 -4.77 -2.53 -11.06
N SER A 60 -4.28 -3.77 -11.13
CA SER A 60 -3.98 -4.48 -12.38
C SER A 60 -4.78 -5.79 -12.47
N LEU A 61 -5.70 -5.87 -13.43
CA LEU A 61 -6.63 -7.00 -13.58
C LEU A 61 -6.70 -7.43 -15.05
N LYS A 62 -6.07 -8.58 -15.40
CA LYS A 62 -6.12 -9.22 -16.73
C LYS A 62 -6.08 -8.21 -17.91
N ASN A 63 -5.08 -7.33 -17.93
CA ASN A 63 -4.83 -6.27 -18.92
C ASN A 63 -5.60 -4.95 -18.76
N ASN A 64 -6.52 -4.85 -17.79
CA ASN A 64 -7.19 -3.60 -17.46
C ASN A 64 -6.60 -2.97 -16.20
N LYS A 65 -6.37 -1.66 -16.25
CA LYS A 65 -6.02 -0.87 -15.07
C LYS A 65 -7.31 -0.43 -14.37
N LEU A 66 -7.41 -0.68 -13.07
CA LEU A 66 -8.47 -0.15 -12.24
C LEU A 66 -8.08 1.24 -11.74
N HIS A 67 -9.00 2.20 -11.82
CA HIS A 67 -8.83 3.49 -11.17
C HIS A 67 -8.95 3.30 -9.66
N LEU A 68 -7.82 3.43 -8.95
CA LEU A 68 -7.77 3.50 -7.49
C LEU A 68 -7.38 4.92 -7.08
N ALA A 69 -8.07 5.45 -6.08
CA ALA A 69 -7.76 6.75 -5.49
C ALA A 69 -7.46 6.57 -3.99
N ASP A 70 -6.53 7.37 -3.48
CA ASP A 70 -6.29 7.48 -2.04
C ASP A 70 -7.22 8.51 -1.38
N MET A 71 -7.17 8.59 -0.05
CA MET A 71 -8.05 9.51 0.69
C MET A 71 -7.72 10.99 0.47
N CYS A 72 -6.48 11.37 0.13
CA CYS A 72 -6.13 12.75 -0.20
C CYS A 72 -6.82 13.18 -1.50
N GLN A 73 -6.71 12.35 -2.54
CA GLN A 73 -7.38 12.56 -3.82
C GLN A 73 -8.90 12.62 -3.65
N LEU A 74 -9.48 11.68 -2.90
CA LEU A 74 -10.92 11.68 -2.61
C LEU A 74 -11.37 12.87 -1.77
N SER A 75 -10.50 13.38 -0.91
CA SER A 75 -10.80 14.54 -0.07
C SER A 75 -10.49 15.88 -0.76
N GLU A 76 -9.97 15.86 -1.99
CA GLU A 76 -9.47 17.04 -2.73
C GLU A 76 -8.41 17.81 -1.93
N ARG A 77 -7.59 17.06 -1.19
CA ARG A 77 -6.50 17.60 -0.39
C ARG A 77 -5.18 17.33 -1.08
N GLN A 78 -4.29 18.30 -0.97
CA GLN A 78 -2.91 18.14 -1.41
C GLN A 78 -2.18 17.12 -0.52
N THR A 79 -1.19 16.42 -1.09
CA THR A 79 -0.48 15.31 -0.43
C THR A 79 0.27 15.77 0.82
N GLU A 80 0.76 17.01 0.86
CA GLU A 80 1.37 17.68 2.01
C GLU A 80 0.43 17.82 3.22
N HIS A 81 -0.87 17.62 3.01
CA HIS A 81 -1.88 17.67 4.07
C HIS A 81 -2.37 16.29 4.50
N LYS A 82 -1.71 15.20 4.07
CA LYS A 82 -2.05 13.82 4.42
C LYS A 82 -2.27 13.61 5.92
N TYR A 83 -1.45 14.24 6.75
CA TYR A 83 -1.51 14.12 8.21
C TYR A 83 -2.33 15.21 8.91
N LYS A 84 -2.92 16.15 8.16
CA LYS A 84 -3.74 17.25 8.70
C LYS A 84 -5.26 16.94 8.63
N GLY A 85 -5.62 15.66 8.66
CA GLY A 85 -7.01 15.18 8.59
C GLY A 85 -7.51 14.60 9.92
N SER A 86 -8.83 14.47 10.06
CA SER A 86 -9.46 13.78 11.19
C SER A 86 -10.29 12.56 10.75
N HIS A 87 -10.54 11.63 11.67
CA HIS A 87 -11.36 10.44 11.40
C HIS A 87 -12.80 10.83 11.06
N GLU A 88 -13.34 11.88 11.68
CA GLU A 88 -14.68 12.42 11.40
C GLU A 88 -14.77 12.98 9.99
N GLN A 89 -13.71 13.62 9.49
CA GLN A 89 -13.66 14.12 8.10
C GLN A 89 -13.73 12.96 7.10
N ILE A 90 -13.02 11.85 7.40
CA ILE A 90 -13.08 10.62 6.61
C ILE A 90 -14.48 10.03 6.65
N ALA A 91 -15.08 9.90 7.84
CA ALA A 91 -16.41 9.31 8.04
C ALA A 91 -17.53 10.12 7.35
N LYS A 92 -17.40 11.45 7.30
CA LYS A 92 -18.36 12.34 6.62
C LYS A 92 -18.29 12.26 5.09
N LYS A 93 -17.18 11.81 4.51
CA LYS A 93 -17.02 11.77 3.04
C LYS A 93 -17.90 10.65 2.48
N LYS A 94 -18.93 11.01 1.71
CA LYS A 94 -19.77 10.03 0.98
C LYS A 94 -18.96 9.41 -0.15
N LEU A 95 -18.48 8.19 0.05
CA LEU A 95 -17.76 7.38 -0.95
C LEU A 95 -18.69 6.84 -2.05
N LYS A 96 -19.55 7.70 -2.60
CA LYS A 96 -20.64 7.30 -3.51
C LYS A 96 -20.16 6.80 -4.88
N HIS A 97 -18.92 7.07 -5.28
CA HIS A 97 -18.44 6.80 -6.65
C HIS A 97 -17.15 5.97 -6.73
N PHE A 98 -16.52 5.64 -5.60
CA PHE A 98 -15.22 4.97 -5.61
C PHE A 98 -15.36 3.59 -4.99
N GLN A 99 -15.44 2.57 -5.86
CA GLN A 99 -15.73 1.20 -5.46
C GLN A 99 -14.62 0.56 -4.61
N ARG A 100 -13.39 1.11 -4.57
CA ARG A 100 -12.24 0.52 -3.88
C ARG A 100 -11.25 1.59 -3.39
N ILE A 101 -11.14 1.73 -2.06
CA ILE A 101 -10.10 2.53 -1.40
C ILE A 101 -8.88 1.65 -1.18
N LEU A 102 -7.71 2.18 -1.49
CA LEU A 102 -6.45 1.57 -1.13
C LEU A 102 -6.11 1.94 0.32
N VAL A 103 -6.36 1.04 1.27
CA VAL A 103 -5.73 1.13 2.61
C VAL A 103 -4.36 0.48 2.50
N LEU A 104 -3.36 1.27 2.11
CA LEU A 104 -1.98 0.88 2.36
C LEU A 104 -1.73 1.09 3.85
N ILE A 105 -1.51 0.00 4.58
CA ILE A 105 -0.86 0.06 5.88
C ILE A 105 0.58 0.47 5.54
N SER A 106 0.91 1.73 5.77
CA SER A 106 2.24 2.32 5.64
C SER A 106 2.44 3.27 6.80
#